data_AF-A0A645BNU4-F1
#
_entry.id   AF-A0A645BNU4-F1
#
_cell.length_a   1.000
_cell.length_b   1.000
_cell.length_c   1.000
_cell.angle_alpha   90.00
_cell.angle_beta   90.00
_cell.angle_gamma   90.00
#
_symmetry.space_group_name_H-M   'P 1'
#
loop_
_entity.id
_entity.type
_entity.pdbx_description
1 polymer ?
#
loop_
_entity_poly.entity_id
_entity_poly.type
_entity_poly.pdbx_seq_one_letter_code
_entity_poly.pdbx_strand_id
1 'polypeptide(L)'
;MLLAAFLWANRRLKLPCALFGVGSLCNYIVIAANGFAMPVSSGALARLSPQGAAALLAGEIPMYRAADAATRFLFLGDVIWFPVPFFRGFASLGDLLLCAGAFFLLMTLMAPNRLLPRLKSKESAPTA
;
A
#
# COMPACT_ATOMS: atom_id res chain seq x y z
N MET A 1 14.35 -9.24 -4.81
CA MET A 1 14.46 -10.01 -6.07
C MET A 1 13.11 -10.50 -6.58
N LEU A 2 12.29 -11.18 -5.76
CA LEU A 2 10.97 -11.69 -6.20
C LEU A 2 10.02 -10.61 -6.74
N LEU A 3 9.92 -9.46 -6.07
CA LEU A 3 9.05 -8.36 -6.51
C LEU A 3 9.45 -7.83 -7.90
N ALA A 4 10.75 -7.66 -8.16
CA ALA A 4 11.26 -7.23 -9.45
C ALA A 4 10.98 -8.27 -10.54
N ALA A 5 11.17 -9.56 -10.24
CA ALA A 5 10.84 -10.65 -11.16
C ALA A 5 9.33 -10.68 -11.48
N PHE A 6 8.48 -10.50 -10.48
CA PHE A 6 7.03 -10.42 -10.64
C PHE A 6 6.63 -9.25 -11.55
N LEU A 7 7.15 -8.04 -11.29
CA LEU A 7 6.89 -6.87 -12.11
C LEU A 7 7.37 -7.05 -13.55
N TRP A 8 8.53 -7.67 -13.74
CA TRP A 8 9.08 -7.97 -15.07
C TRP A 8 8.19 -8.95 -15.85
N ALA A 9 7.80 -10.06 -15.22
CA ALA A 9 6.92 -11.06 -15.83
C ALA A 9 5.54 -10.47 -16.21
N ASN A 10 5.02 -9.55 -15.39
CA ASN A 10 3.68 -8.99 -15.54
C ASN A 10 3.66 -7.61 -16.23
N ARG A 11 4.78 -7.12 -16.76
CA ARG A 11 4.91 -5.77 -17.36
C ARG A 11 3.88 -5.44 -18.45
N ARG A 12 3.28 -6.46 -19.07
CA ARG A 12 2.20 -6.32 -20.07
C ARG A 12 0.92 -5.72 -19.48
N LEU A 13 0.71 -5.83 -18.16
CA LEU A 13 -0.44 -5.27 -17.44
C LEU A 13 -0.33 -3.76 -17.22
N LYS A 14 0.72 -3.10 -17.74
CA LYS A 14 0.91 -1.63 -17.79
C LYS A 14 0.64 -0.94 -16.44
N LEU A 15 -0.48 -0.22 -16.33
CA LEU A 15 -0.79 0.71 -15.23
C LEU A 15 -0.84 0.01 -13.85
N PRO A 16 -1.59 -1.10 -13.65
CA PRO A 16 -1.56 -1.84 -12.39
C PRO A 16 -0.16 -2.24 -11.90
N CYS A 17 0.69 -2.78 -12.78
CA CYS A 17 2.08 -3.11 -12.44
C CYS A 17 2.91 -1.87 -12.11
N ALA A 18 2.72 -0.77 -12.84
CA ALA A 18 3.42 0.48 -12.55
C ALA A 18 3.03 1.04 -11.18
N LEU A 19 1.74 1.07 -10.83
CA LEU A 19 1.27 1.52 -9.51
C LEU A 19 1.85 0.66 -8.39
N PHE A 20 1.79 -0.68 -8.56
CA PHE A 20 2.34 -1.62 -7.58
C PHE A 20 3.85 -1.45 -7.39
N GLY A 21 4.57 -1.30 -8.50
CA GLY A 21 6.03 -1.13 -8.49
C GLY A 21 6.48 0.21 -7.92
N VAL A 22 5.83 1.31 -8.32
CA VAL A 22 6.13 2.65 -7.80
C VAL A 22 5.81 2.73 -6.31
N GLY A 23 4.65 2.22 -5.87
CA GLY A 23 4.31 2.16 -4.44
C GLY A 23 5.35 1.38 -3.62
N SER A 24 5.74 0.21 -4.11
CA SER A 24 6.79 -0.61 -3.48
C SER A 24 8.14 0.11 -3.42
N LEU A 25 8.51 0.81 -4.50
CA LEU A 25 9.78 1.54 -4.59
C LEU A 25 9.79 2.75 -3.65
N CYS A 26 8.69 3.49 -3.56
CA CYS A 26 8.52 4.59 -2.62
C CYS A 26 8.78 4.12 -1.18
N ASN A 27 8.12 3.04 -0.76
CA ASN A 27 8.31 2.47 0.59
C ASN A 27 9.76 2.02 0.80
N TYR A 28 10.34 1.34 -0.18
CA TYR A 28 11.73 0.89 -0.09
C TYR A 28 12.71 2.05 0.07
N ILE A 29 12.53 3.15 -0.68
CA ILE A 29 13.39 4.34 -0.57
C ILE A 29 13.30 4.95 0.82
N VAL A 30 12.09 5.08 1.37
CA VAL A 30 11.87 5.61 2.73
C VAL A 30 12.57 4.73 3.76
N ILE A 31 12.32 3.42 3.72
CA ILE A 31 12.90 2.46 4.66
C ILE A 31 14.43 2.47 4.56
N ALA A 32 14.99 2.40 3.34
CA ALA A 32 16.44 2.38 3.13
C ALA A 32 17.11 3.69 3.59
N ALA A 33 16.46 4.84 3.37
CA ALA A 33 17.00 6.14 3.77
C ALA A 33 16.94 6.40 5.28
N ASN A 34 16.18 5.61 6.05
CA ASN A 34 15.96 5.79 7.49
C ASN A 34 16.48 4.62 8.34
N GLY A 35 17.52 3.92 7.86
CA GLY A 35 18.17 2.85 8.64
C GLY A 35 17.38 1.54 8.67
N PHE A 36 16.65 1.25 7.59
CA PHE A 36 15.77 0.08 7.46
C PHE A 36 14.55 0.07 8.40
N ALA A 37 14.18 1.24 8.93
CA ALA A 37 12.97 1.42 9.72
C ALA A 37 12.02 2.42 9.06
N MET A 38 10.72 2.14 9.16
CA MET A 38 9.66 3.02 8.68
C MET A 38 9.47 4.19 9.67
N PRO A 39 9.63 5.46 9.24
CA PRO A 39 9.43 6.60 10.12
C PRO A 39 7.93 6.84 10.36
N VAL A 40 7.57 6.94 11.63
CA VAL A 40 6.20 7.23 12.12
C VAL A 40 6.14 8.70 12.54
N SER A 41 5.21 9.45 11.96
CA SER A 41 5.04 10.88 12.30
C SER A 41 4.60 11.10 13.75
N SER A 42 4.86 12.28 14.32
CA SER A 42 4.42 12.62 15.68
C SER A 42 2.90 12.59 15.85
N GLY A 43 2.16 13.02 14.82
CA GLY A 43 0.69 12.94 14.80
C GLY A 43 0.16 11.51 14.69
N ALA A 44 0.93 10.61 14.10
CA ALA A 44 0.68 9.17 14.11
C ALA A 44 0.97 8.59 15.50
N LEU A 45 2.14 8.88 16.06
CA LEU A 45 2.57 8.42 17.37
C LEU A 45 1.58 8.79 18.49
N ALA A 46 1.02 10.00 18.45
CA ALA A 46 0.01 10.46 19.41
C ALA A 46 -1.30 9.65 19.38
N ARG A 47 -1.55 8.85 18.33
CA ARG A 47 -2.75 8.02 18.18
C ARG A 47 -2.51 6.55 18.55
N LEU A 48 -1.27 6.16 18.83
CA LEU A 48 -0.95 4.84 19.38
C LEU A 48 -1.48 4.69 20.81
N SER A 49 -1.66 3.44 21.24
CA SER A 49 -1.86 3.18 22.67
C SER A 49 -0.62 3.62 23.47
N PRO A 50 -0.77 4.00 24.75
CA PRO A 50 0.37 4.39 25.59
C PRO A 50 1.49 3.33 25.60
N GLN A 51 1.12 2.05 25.62
CA GLN A 51 2.06 0.93 25.56
C GLN A 51 2.78 0.85 24.20
N GLY A 52 2.04 1.03 23.10
CA GLY A 52 2.63 0.99 21.75
C GLY A 52 3.57 2.17 21.49
N ALA A 53 3.21 3.36 21.96
CA ALA A 53 4.07 4.54 21.87
C ALA A 53 5.35 4.38 22.71
N ALA A 54 5.25 3.83 23.93
CA ALA A 54 6.40 3.55 24.77
C ALA A 54 7.35 2.52 24.14
N ALA A 55 6.82 1.42 23.61
CA ALA A 55 7.61 0.39 22.93
C ALA A 55 8.33 0.94 21.68
N LEU A 56 7.65 1.79 20.89
CA LEU A 56 8.26 2.44 19.74
C LEU A 56 9.40 3.39 20.14
N LEU A 57 9.20 4.20 21.18
CA LEU A 57 10.20 5.13 21.68
C LEU A 57 11.39 4.42 22.35
N ALA A 58 11.16 3.26 22.96
CA ALA A 58 12.19 2.39 23.51
C ALA A 58 12.98 1.62 22.41
N GLY A 59 12.56 1.69 21.15
CA GLY A 59 13.20 0.97 20.04
C GLY A 59 12.92 -0.53 20.03
N GLU A 60 11.89 -0.99 20.76
CA GLU A 60 11.50 -2.40 20.84
C GLU A 60 10.81 -2.90 19.55
N ILE A 61 10.46 -1.96 18.66
CA ILE A 61 9.81 -2.24 17.38
C ILE A 61 10.82 -1.97 16.24
N PRO A 62 11.66 -2.96 15.84
CA PRO A 62 12.79 -2.72 14.95
C PRO A 62 12.39 -2.24 13.53
N MET A 63 11.16 -2.53 13.09
CA MET A 63 10.66 -2.14 11.77
C MET A 63 10.15 -0.69 11.73
N TYR A 64 9.99 -0.04 12.88
CA TYR A 64 9.41 1.31 12.98
C TYR A 64 10.30 2.21 13.84
N ARG A 65 10.26 3.50 13.54
CA ARG A 65 11.03 4.52 14.27
C ARG A 65 10.20 5.78 14.39
N ALA A 66 10.22 6.41 15.56
CA ALA A 66 9.65 7.75 15.70
C ALA A 66 10.41 8.74 14.81
N ALA A 67 9.70 9.58 14.08
CA ALA A 67 10.31 10.59 13.23
C ALA A 67 11.06 11.64 14.08
N ASP A 68 12.26 12.02 13.65
CA ASP A 68 13.09 13.06 14.27
C ASP A 68 13.69 13.99 13.21
N ALA A 69 14.62 14.88 13.61
CA ALA A 69 15.27 15.83 12.73
C ALA A 69 16.13 15.21 11.62
N ALA A 70 16.58 13.96 11.77
CA ALA A 70 17.35 13.22 10.78
C ALA A 70 16.46 12.41 9.81
N THR A 71 15.14 12.33 10.06
CA THR A 71 14.21 11.57 9.24
C THR A 71 14.14 12.12 7.82
N ARG A 72 14.31 11.24 6.84
CA ARG A 72 14.23 11.56 5.40
C ARG A 72 12.90 11.10 4.84
N PHE A 73 12.33 11.88 3.92
CA PHE A 73 11.09 11.54 3.21
C PHE A 73 9.89 11.26 4.13
N LEU A 74 9.76 11.98 5.25
CA LEU A 74 8.65 11.77 6.21
C LEU A 74 7.26 11.87 5.54
N PHE A 75 7.10 12.76 4.56
CA PHE A 75 5.86 12.92 3.80
C PHE A 75 5.44 11.65 3.02
N LEU A 76 6.39 10.75 2.77
CA LEU A 76 6.21 9.49 2.07
C LEU A 76 6.18 8.29 3.04
N GLY A 77 6.44 8.52 4.33
CA GLY A 77 6.34 7.51 5.38
C GLY A 77 4.93 7.39 5.95
N ASP A 78 4.82 6.90 7.19
CA ASP A 78 3.56 6.61 7.86
C ASP A 78 2.90 7.89 8.40
N VAL A 79 2.22 8.58 7.50
CA VAL A 79 1.52 9.85 7.74
C VAL A 79 0.01 9.66 7.83
N ILE A 80 -0.55 8.66 7.12
CA ILE A 80 -2.00 8.47 7.01
C ILE A 80 -2.47 7.60 8.17
N TRP A 81 -3.36 8.14 8.99
CA TRP A 81 -4.02 7.38 10.06
C TRP A 81 -5.27 6.67 9.54
N PHE A 82 -5.34 5.36 9.75
CA PHE A 82 -6.56 4.59 9.51
C PHE A 82 -7.32 4.35 10.84
N PRO A 83 -8.46 5.02 11.09
CA PRO A 83 -9.21 4.91 12.34
C PRO A 83 -10.13 3.67 12.35
N VAL A 84 -9.69 2.53 11.81
CA VAL A 84 -10.53 1.33 11.75
C VAL A 84 -10.42 0.58 13.08
N PRO A 85 -11.53 0.25 13.77
CA PRO A 85 -11.51 -0.29 15.14
C PRO A 85 -10.65 -1.55 15.33
N PHE A 86 -10.51 -2.37 14.28
CA PHE A 86 -9.74 -3.61 14.28
C PHE A 86 -8.34 -3.48 13.67
N PHE A 87 -8.13 -2.45 12.84
CA PHE A 87 -6.89 -2.20 12.10
C PHE A 87 -6.44 -0.76 12.37
N ARG A 88 -6.18 -0.46 13.65
CA ARG A 88 -5.54 0.80 14.04
C ARG A 88 -4.11 0.77 13.52
N GLY A 89 -3.93 1.32 12.33
CA GLY A 89 -2.68 1.25 11.59
C GLY A 89 -2.34 2.59 10.94
N PHE A 90 -1.07 2.72 10.60
CA PHE A 90 -0.58 3.79 9.76
C PHE A 90 -0.41 3.27 8.34
N ALA A 91 -0.56 4.16 7.39
CA ALA A 91 -0.28 3.90 6.00
C ALA A 91 0.57 5.03 5.43
N SER A 92 1.43 4.65 4.50
CA SER A 92 2.19 5.57 3.68
C SER A 92 1.52 5.82 2.34
N LEU A 93 1.98 6.86 1.63
CA LEU A 93 1.54 7.09 0.26
C LEU A 93 1.92 5.93 -0.67
N GLY A 94 3.04 5.26 -0.41
CA GLY A 94 3.46 4.08 -1.15
C GLY A 94 2.51 2.89 -0.92
N ASP A 95 1.96 2.72 0.28
CA ASP A 95 0.96 1.69 0.56
C ASP A 95 -0.35 1.93 -0.21
N LEU A 96 -0.78 3.18 -0.37
CA LEU A 96 -1.97 3.50 -1.18
C LEU A 96 -1.75 3.12 -2.65
N LEU A 97 -0.61 3.47 -3.22
CA LEU A 97 -0.25 3.11 -4.60
C LEU A 97 -0.10 1.60 -4.78
N LEU A 98 0.53 0.94 -3.80
CA LEU A 98 0.71 -0.50 -3.79
C LEU A 98 -0.63 -1.23 -3.71
N CYS A 99 -1.53 -0.81 -2.81
CA CYS A 99 -2.88 -1.34 -2.67
C CYS A 99 -3.71 -1.12 -3.93
N ALA A 100 -3.66 0.07 -4.54
CA ALA A 100 -4.35 0.35 -5.79
C ALA A 100 -3.82 -0.54 -6.93
N GLY A 101 -2.49 -0.66 -7.06
CA GLY A 101 -1.86 -1.54 -8.03
C GLY A 101 -2.26 -3.01 -7.85
N ALA A 102 -2.24 -3.49 -6.61
CA ALA A 102 -2.66 -4.85 -6.27
C ALA A 102 -4.14 -5.10 -6.61
N PHE A 103 -5.02 -4.16 -6.25
CA PHE A 103 -6.44 -4.23 -6.55
C PHE A 103 -6.69 -4.32 -8.07
N PHE A 104 -6.10 -3.43 -8.86
CA PHE A 104 -6.27 -3.46 -10.32
C PHE A 104 -5.63 -4.68 -10.98
N LEU A 105 -4.51 -5.18 -10.44
CA LEU A 105 -3.91 -6.45 -10.88
C LEU A 105 -4.89 -7.61 -10.68
N LEU A 106 -5.47 -7.73 -9.49
CA LEU A 106 -6.46 -8.76 -9.17
C LEU A 106 -7.69 -8.65 -10.09
N MET A 107 -8.24 -7.45 -10.27
CA MET A 107 -9.40 -7.25 -11.16
C MET A 107 -9.11 -7.59 -12.63
N THR A 108 -7.91 -7.27 -13.10
CA THR A 108 -7.49 -7.58 -14.47
C THR A 108 -7.33 -9.08 -14.68
N LEU A 109 -6.76 -9.78 -13.69
CA LEU A 109 -6.55 -11.23 -13.74
C LEU A 109 -7.85 -12.03 -13.57
N MET A 110 -8.75 -11.56 -12.71
CA MET A 110 -10.03 -12.24 -12.43
C MET A 110 -11.05 -12.08 -13.56
N ALA A 111 -10.93 -11.05 -14.42
CA ALA A 111 -11.82 -10.79 -15.55
C ALA A 111 -13.32 -10.99 -15.20
N PRO A 112 -13.90 -10.16 -14.31
CA PRO A 112 -15.23 -10.37 -13.71
C PRO A 112 -16.40 -10.46 -14.71
N ASN A 113 -16.18 -10.16 -16.01
CA ASN A 113 -17.13 -10.45 -17.08
C ASN A 113 -17.51 -11.93 -17.21
N ARG A 114 -16.74 -12.87 -16.62
CA ARG A 114 -17.16 -14.29 -16.54
C ARG A 114 -18.28 -14.54 -15.53
N LEU A 115 -18.54 -13.62 -14.59
CA LEU A 115 -19.56 -13.76 -13.54
C LEU A 115 -20.93 -13.19 -13.95
N LEU A 116 -21.04 -12.38 -15.00
CA LEU A 116 -22.31 -11.88 -15.54
C LEU A 116 -22.51 -12.20 -17.04
N PRO A 117 -22.57 -13.47 -17.47
CA PRO A 117 -22.88 -13.81 -18.87
C PRO A 117 -24.29 -13.40 -19.30
N ARG A 118 -25.23 -13.22 -18.35
CA ARG A 118 -26.68 -13.18 -18.63
C ARG A 118 -27.28 -11.81 -18.94
N LEU A 119 -26.56 -10.69 -18.76
CA LEU A 119 -27.11 -9.37 -19.04
C LEU A 119 -26.95 -8.95 -20.52
N LYS A 120 -25.98 -9.50 -21.25
CA LYS A 120 -25.80 -9.24 -22.69
C LYS A 120 -26.79 -9.99 -23.59
N SER A 121 -27.41 -11.07 -23.09
CA SER A 121 -28.33 -11.90 -23.90
C SER A 121 -29.73 -11.31 -24.06
N LYS A 122 -30.11 -10.29 -23.27
CA LYS A 122 -31.46 -9.70 -23.32
C LYS A 122 -31.58 -8.49 -24.23
N GLU A 123 -30.48 -7.93 -24.69
CA GLU A 123 -30.46 -6.70 -25.51
C GLU A 123 -30.39 -6.99 -27.02
N SER A 124 -30.22 -8.27 -27.40
CA SER A 124 -30.12 -8.72 -28.80
C SER A 124 -31.35 -9.49 -29.28
N ALA A 125 -32.53 -9.25 -28.70
CA ALA A 125 -33.77 -9.70 -29.33
C ALA A 125 -34.16 -8.66 -30.40
N PRO A 126 -34.08 -8.98 -31.70
CA PRO A 126 -34.57 -8.08 -32.74
C PRO A 126 -36.09 -7.94 -32.57
N THR A 127 -36.57 -6.69 -32.49
CA THR A 127 -37.96 -6.35 -32.73
C THR A 127 -38.30 -6.75 -34.16
N ALA A 128 -39.01 -7.86 -34.31
CA ALA A 128 -39.71 -8.23 -35.53
C ALA A 128 -41.03 -7.44 -35.64
#